data_AF-A0A3Q7HLS2-F1
#
_entry.id   AF-A0A3Q7HLS2-F1
#
_cell.length_a   1.000
_cell.length_b   1.000
_cell.length_c   1.000
_cell.angle_alpha   90.00
_cell.angle_beta   90.00
_cell.angle_gamma   90.00
#
_symmetry.space_group_name_H-M   'P 1'
#
loop_
_entity.id
_entity.type
_entity.pdbx_description
1 polymer ?
#
loop_
_entity_poly.entity_id
_entity_poly.type
_entity_poly.pdbx_seq_one_letter_code
_entity_poly.pdbx_strand_id
1 'polypeptide(L)'
;MVTQFVKLFGAQPDYNNLKVFGCRCFSYNKGSNPSHVLELVLQLGKKFSMKDLGPLHFFLGIEVNYFEGGIHLNQSMYGAEMLEKTEMTLAKAVATPLARKHGLHEVVGSFVYISF
;
A
#
# COMPACT_ATOMS: atom_id res chain seq x y z
N MET A 1 28.17 -4.91 -20.27
CA MET A 1 27.37 -3.77 -19.76
C MET A 1 27.35 -3.86 -18.25
N VAL A 2 28.06 -2.97 -17.55
CA VAL A 2 28.15 -3.02 -16.07
C VAL A 2 26.96 -2.26 -15.49
N THR A 3 26.18 -2.90 -14.62
CA THR A 3 24.97 -2.30 -14.03
C THR A 3 25.33 -1.19 -13.04
N GLN A 4 24.40 -0.24 -12.84
CA GLN A 4 24.59 0.91 -11.93
C GLN A 4 24.93 0.46 -10.50
N PHE A 5 24.37 -0.67 -10.06
CA PHE A 5 24.64 -1.26 -8.75
C PHE A 5 26.12 -1.65 -8.59
N VAL A 6 26.68 -2.36 -9.57
CA VAL A 6 28.08 -2.81 -9.52
C VAL A 6 29.04 -1.62 -9.51
N LYS A 7 28.70 -0.51 -10.17
CA LYS A 7 29.47 0.74 -10.10
C LYS A 7 29.46 1.39 -8.72
N LEU A 8 28.33 1.32 -8.01
CA LEU A 8 28.15 1.97 -6.70
C LEU A 8 28.70 1.12 -5.55
N PHE A 9 28.63 -0.21 -5.66
CA PHE A 9 28.87 -1.11 -4.52
C PHE A 9 30.00 -2.11 -4.76
N GLY A 10 30.61 -2.14 -5.94
CA GLY A 10 31.78 -3.00 -6.24
C GLY A 10 31.50 -4.50 -6.27
N ALA A 11 30.28 -4.93 -5.97
CA ALA A 11 29.85 -6.32 -5.94
C ALA A 11 28.52 -6.49 -6.69
N GLN A 12 28.26 -7.72 -7.14
CA GLN A 12 26.92 -8.09 -7.60
C GLN A 12 25.97 -8.17 -6.39
N PRO A 13 24.73 -7.70 -6.51
CA PRO A 13 23.76 -7.83 -5.43
C PRO A 13 23.40 -9.31 -5.24
N ASP A 14 23.46 -9.78 -4.00
CA ASP A 14 23.01 -11.13 -3.62
C ASP A 14 21.50 -11.10 -3.34
N TYR A 15 20.75 -11.88 -4.11
CA TYR A 15 19.30 -12.02 -3.98
C TYR A 15 18.86 -13.41 -3.49
N ASN A 16 19.79 -14.28 -3.07
CA ASN A 16 19.49 -15.66 -2.66
C ASN A 16 18.45 -15.72 -1.52
N ASN A 17 18.36 -14.68 -0.70
CA ASN A 17 17.40 -14.56 0.39
C ASN A 17 16.32 -13.49 0.16
N LEU A 18 16.21 -12.95 -1.06
CA LEU A 18 15.21 -11.92 -1.35
C LEU A 18 13.81 -12.57 -1.34
N LYS A 19 13.06 -12.27 -0.29
CA LYS A 19 11.65 -12.62 -0.19
C LYS A 19 10.83 -11.49 -0.78
N VAL A 20 10.10 -11.79 -1.85
CA VAL A 20 9.18 -10.85 -2.47
C VAL A 20 7.78 -11.20 -1.98
N PHE A 21 7.21 -10.28 -1.20
CA PHE A 21 5.86 -10.42 -0.69
C PHE A 21 4.89 -9.79 -1.68
N GLY A 22 3.97 -10.60 -2.21
CA GLY A 22 2.88 -10.13 -3.06
C GLY A 22 1.55 -10.36 -2.35
N CYS A 23 0.69 -9.36 -2.31
CA CYS A 23 -0.71 -9.58 -1.99
C CYS A 23 -1.46 -9.86 -3.29
N ARG A 24 -2.59 -10.57 -3.20
CA ARG A 24 -3.59 -10.72 -4.25
C ARG A 24 -4.35 -9.39 -4.47
N CYS A 25 -3.66 -8.26 -4.50
CA CYS A 25 -4.17 -7.05 -5.11
C CYS A 25 -4.04 -7.17 -6.63
N PHE A 26 -4.65 -8.22 -7.20
CA PHE A 26 -4.96 -8.20 -8.61
C PHE A 26 -6.08 -7.18 -8.76
N SER A 27 -5.70 -5.92 -8.91
CA SER A 27 -6.51 -5.02 -9.71
C SER A 27 -6.77 -5.77 -11.01
N TYR A 28 -7.99 -6.27 -11.15
CA TYR A 28 -8.60 -6.54 -12.45
C TYR A 28 -8.71 -5.18 -13.13
N ASN A 29 -7.56 -4.62 -13.50
CA ASN A 29 -7.47 -3.39 -14.22
C ASN A 29 -8.06 -3.74 -15.58
N LYS A 30 -9.16 -3.10 -15.97
CA LYS A 30 -10.01 -3.48 -17.10
C LYS A 30 -9.29 -3.51 -18.47
N GLY A 31 -7.99 -3.25 -18.52
CA GLY A 31 -7.13 -3.33 -19.71
C GLY A 31 -5.92 -4.27 -19.59
N SER A 32 -5.75 -5.02 -18.49
CA SER A 32 -4.63 -5.96 -18.35
C SER A 32 -5.07 -7.39 -18.67
N ASN A 33 -4.26 -8.12 -19.46
CA ASN A 33 -4.54 -9.52 -19.77
C ASN A 33 -4.15 -10.41 -18.56
N PRO A 34 -5.10 -11.12 -17.93
CA PRO A 34 -4.83 -11.96 -16.75
C PRO A 34 -3.79 -13.05 -17.03
N SER A 35 -3.68 -13.54 -18.26
CA SER A 35 -2.69 -14.54 -18.68
C SER A 35 -1.26 -14.00 -18.57
N HIS A 36 -1.03 -12.77 -19.04
CA HIS A 36 0.30 -12.14 -18.98
C HIS A 36 0.70 -11.80 -17.55
N VAL A 37 -0.28 -11.38 -16.73
CA VAL A 37 -0.04 -11.12 -15.31
C VAL A 37 0.35 -12.41 -14.58
N LEU A 38 -0.36 -13.51 -14.84
CA LEU A 38 -0.02 -14.81 -14.27
C LEU A 38 1.35 -15.30 -14.74
N GLU A 39 1.66 -15.17 -16.03
CA GLU A 39 2.96 -15.53 -16.59
C GLU A 39 4.09 -14.75 -15.93
N LEU A 40 3.92 -13.43 -15.77
CA LEU A 40 4.89 -12.58 -15.07
C LEU A 40 5.12 -13.04 -13.62
N VAL A 41 4.04 -13.33 -12.89
CA VAL A 41 4.11 -13.84 -11.51
C VAL A 41 4.88 -15.16 -11.45
N LEU A 42 4.63 -16.08 -12.40
CA LEU A 42 5.35 -17.36 -12.47
C LEU A 42 6.83 -17.17 -12.80
N GLN A 43 7.19 -16.24 -13.71
CA GLN A 43 8.58 -15.95 -14.03
C GLN A 43 9.32 -15.30 -12.85
N LEU A 44 8.65 -14.42 -12.10
CA LEU A 44 9.20 -13.82 -10.89
C LEU A 44 9.36 -14.88 -9.78
N GLY A 45 8.41 -15.78 -9.61
CA GLY A 45 8.47 -16.86 -8.62
C GLY A 45 9.59 -17.88 -8.84
N LYS A 46 10.12 -17.97 -10.07
CA LYS A 46 11.31 -18.77 -10.37
C LYS A 46 12.61 -18.10 -9.91
N LYS A 47 12.64 -16.77 -9.86
CA LYS A 47 13.84 -15.98 -9.52
C LYS A 47 13.86 -15.50 -8.08
N PHE A 48 12.68 -15.34 -7.47
CA PHE A 48 12.51 -14.79 -6.13
C PHE A 48 11.67 -15.74 -5.29
N SER A 49 11.99 -15.83 -3.99
CA SER A 49 11.14 -16.54 -3.04
C SER A 49 9.85 -15.73 -2.84
N MET A 50 8.84 -16.05 -3.63
CA MET A 50 7.55 -15.36 -3.61
C MET A 50 6.59 -16.02 -2.63
N LYS A 51 5.94 -15.20 -1.81
CA LYS A 51 4.84 -15.63 -0.93
C LYS A 51 3.58 -14.87 -1.28
N ASP A 52 2.50 -15.60 -1.60
CA ASP A 52 1.15 -15.04 -1.68
C ASP A 52 0.66 -14.76 -0.25
N LEU A 53 0.37 -13.49 0.04
CA LEU A 53 -0.17 -13.05 1.31
C LEU A 53 -1.71 -13.05 1.34
N GLY A 54 -2.35 -13.46 0.25
CA GLY A 54 -3.81 -13.42 0.12
C GLY A 54 -4.31 -12.00 -0.17
N PRO A 55 -5.59 -11.70 0.09
CA PRO A 55 -6.16 -10.37 -0.08
C PRO A 55 -5.34 -9.28 0.63
N LEU A 56 -5.32 -8.09 0.05
CA LEU A 56 -4.61 -6.95 0.65
C LEU A 56 -5.35 -6.55 1.94
N HIS A 57 -4.72 -6.72 3.10
CA HIS A 57 -5.30 -6.29 4.38
C HIS A 57 -4.66 -5.00 4.90
N PHE A 58 -3.34 -4.86 4.78
CA PHE A 58 -2.62 -3.66 5.18
C PHE A 58 -1.53 -3.33 4.15
N PHE A 59 -1.43 -2.06 3.77
CA PHE A 59 -0.38 -1.57 2.89
C PHE A 59 -0.04 -0.11 3.18
N LEU A 60 1.24 0.17 3.50
CA LEU A 60 1.73 1.52 3.81
C LEU A 60 0.90 2.26 4.87
N GLY A 61 0.44 1.55 5.90
CA GLY A 61 -0.42 2.13 6.95
C GLY A 61 -1.89 2.27 6.57
N ILE A 62 -2.30 1.78 5.40
CA ILE A 62 -3.69 1.72 4.96
C ILE A 62 -4.23 0.32 5.23
N GLU A 63 -5.21 0.22 6.10
CA GLU A 63 -6.04 -0.95 6.30
C GLU A 63 -7.11 -1.04 5.22
N VAL A 64 -7.36 -2.26 4.73
CA VAL A 64 -8.36 -2.55 3.70
C VAL A 64 -9.39 -3.50 4.29
N ASN A 65 -10.63 -3.01 4.35
CA ASN A 65 -11.80 -3.76 4.80
C ASN A 65 -12.68 -4.11 3.60
N TYR A 66 -12.95 -5.39 3.40
CA TYR A 66 -13.79 -5.89 2.32
C TYR A 66 -15.24 -6.05 2.80
N PHE A 67 -16.21 -5.63 1.99
CA PHE A 67 -17.64 -5.82 2.29
C PHE A 67 -18.42 -6.18 1.02
N GLU A 68 -19.68 -6.60 1.19
CA GLU A 68 -20.59 -6.91 0.10
C GLU A 68 -20.92 -5.63 -0.69
N GLY A 69 -20.11 -5.32 -1.69
CA GLY A 69 -20.26 -4.11 -2.51
C GLY A 69 -18.97 -3.33 -2.74
N GLY A 70 -17.86 -3.65 -2.06
CA GLY A 70 -16.60 -2.98 -2.34
C GLY A 70 -15.53 -3.11 -1.26
N ILE A 71 -14.69 -2.07 -1.20
CA ILE A 71 -13.57 -1.94 -0.28
C ILE A 71 -13.67 -0.63 0.49
N HIS A 72 -13.41 -0.67 1.78
CA HIS A 72 -13.26 0.49 2.65
C HIS A 72 -11.80 0.59 3.07
N LEU A 73 -11.18 1.75 2.79
CA LEU A 73 -9.79 2.04 3.15
C LEU A 73 -9.76 2.86 4.44
N ASN A 74 -9.00 2.40 5.44
CA ASN A 74 -8.88 3.02 6.75
C ASN A 74 -7.41 3.35 7.06
N GLN A 75 -7.13 4.54 7.59
CA GLN A 75 -5.78 4.96 8.00
C GLN A 75 -5.71 5.41 9.47
N SER A 76 -6.78 5.26 10.26
CA SER A 76 -6.84 5.75 11.64
C SER A 76 -5.72 5.17 12.51
N MET A 77 -5.43 3.87 12.37
CA MET A 77 -4.33 3.21 13.08
C MET A 77 -2.96 3.82 12.74
N TYR A 78 -2.71 4.08 11.45
CA TYR A 78 -1.47 4.73 11.04
C TYR A 78 -1.36 6.16 11.57
N GLY A 79 -2.48 6.92 11.56
CA GLY A 79 -2.54 8.25 12.17
C GLY A 79 -2.20 8.22 13.66
N ALA A 80 -2.78 7.27 14.41
CA ALA A 80 -2.50 7.09 15.83
C ALA A 80 -1.05 6.70 16.10
N GLU A 81 -0.51 5.71 15.38
CA GLU A 81 0.91 5.32 15.48
C GLU A 81 1.85 6.46 15.13
N MET A 82 1.48 7.30 14.16
CA MET A 82 2.29 8.44 13.77
C MET A 82 2.33 9.49 14.88
N LEU A 83 1.20 9.79 15.52
CA LEU A 83 1.18 10.69 16.68
C LEU A 83 1.95 10.13 17.87
N GLU A 84 1.85 8.84 18.12
CA GLU A 84 2.62 8.18 19.18
C GLU A 84 4.12 8.34 18.93
N LYS A 85 4.57 8.07 17.70
CA LYS A 85 5.98 8.21 17.30
C LYS A 85 6.50 9.64 17.41
N THR A 86 5.63 10.64 17.30
CA THR A 86 6.01 12.05 17.43
C THR A 86 5.69 12.63 18.81
N GLU A 87 5.25 11.81 19.77
CA GLU A 87 4.83 12.25 21.12
C GLU A 87 3.71 13.31 21.09
N MET A 88 2.85 13.28 20.06
CA MET A 88 1.78 14.25 19.80
C MET A 88 0.39 13.74 20.19
N THR A 89 0.29 12.69 20.99
CA THR A 89 -1.00 12.09 21.40
C THR A 89 -1.93 13.04 22.16
N LEU A 90 -1.36 14.06 22.82
CA LEU A 90 -2.11 15.11 23.53
C LEU A 90 -2.21 16.42 22.74
N ALA A 91 -1.76 16.44 21.49
CA ALA A 91 -1.81 17.64 20.67
C ALA A 91 -3.27 18.06 20.44
N LYS A 92 -3.57 19.35 20.65
CA LYS A 92 -4.90 19.90 20.42
C LYS A 92 -5.23 19.85 18.93
N ALA A 93 -6.37 19.24 18.59
CA ALA A 93 -6.88 19.26 17.22
C ALA A 93 -7.11 20.71 16.76
N VAL A 94 -6.51 21.07 15.63
CA VAL A 94 -6.75 22.34 14.94
C VAL A 94 -7.43 22.03 13.63
N ALA A 95 -8.57 22.67 13.38
CA ALA A 95 -9.28 22.55 12.13
C ALA A 95 -8.39 23.05 10.98
N THR A 96 -7.83 22.11 10.23
CA THR A 96 -7.09 22.41 9.01
C THR A 96 -8.04 22.18 7.85
N PRO A 97 -8.49 23.23 7.13
CA PRO A 97 -9.40 23.04 6.01
C PRO A 97 -8.70 22.18 4.95
N LEU A 98 -9.22 20.98 4.69
CA LEU A 98 -8.76 20.18 3.56
C LEU A 98 -9.08 20.96 2.28
N ALA A 99 -8.10 21.14 1.39
CA ALA A 99 -8.35 21.78 0.09
C ALA A 99 -9.40 20.95 -0.68
N ARG A 100 -10.59 21.52 -0.88
CA ARG A 100 -11.66 20.87 -1.64
C ARG A 100 -11.20 20.72 -3.09
N LYS A 101 -10.81 19.51 -3.50
CA LYS A 101 -10.80 19.18 -4.92
C LYS A 101 -12.25 18.94 -5.34
N HIS A 102 -12.76 19.81 -6.22
CA HIS A 102 -14.08 19.69 -6.83
C HIS A 102 -14.21 18.32 -7.51
N GLY A 103 -15.15 17.49 -7.04
CA GLY A 103 -15.50 16.22 -7.71
C GLY A 103 -15.61 14.96 -6.84
N LEU A 104 -15.50 15.04 -5.52
CA LEU A 104 -15.88 13.93 -4.65
C LEU A 104 -17.34 14.11 -4.21
N HIS A 105 -18.22 13.21 -4.66
CA HIS A 105 -19.60 13.18 -4.22
C HIS A 105 -19.63 12.85 -2.73
N GLU A 106 -20.05 13.84 -1.94
CA GLU A 106 -20.27 13.75 -0.50
C GLU A 106 -21.34 12.68 -0.24
N VAL A 107 -20.91 11.49 0.18
CA VAL A 107 -21.80 10.63 0.95
C VAL A 107 -21.92 11.31 2.31
N VAL A 108 -23.08 11.93 2.54
CA VAL A 108 -23.46 12.61 3.76
C VAL A 108 -23.12 11.72 4.96
N GLY A 109 -22.06 12.09 5.64
CA GLY A 109 -21.54 11.49 6.85
C GLY A 109 -20.69 12.57 7.50
N SER A 110 -21.33 13.28 8.42
CA SER A 110 -20.84 14.29 9.36
C SER A 110 -19.34 14.53 9.38
N PHE A 111 -18.95 15.81 9.28
CA PHE A 111 -17.65 16.38 9.67
C PHE A 111 -16.55 15.34 9.84
N VAL A 112 -15.61 15.27 8.87
CA VAL A 112 -14.33 14.60 9.08
C VAL A 112 -13.57 15.38 10.15
N TYR A 113 -13.95 15.15 11.41
CA TYR A 113 -13.06 15.29 12.52
C TYR A 113 -11.95 14.29 12.21
N ILE A 114 -10.79 14.82 11.81
CA ILE A 114 -9.54 14.14 12.11
C ILE A 114 -9.40 14.25 13.63
N SER A 115 -10.23 13.50 14.34
CA SER A 115 -9.91 13.00 15.65
C SER A 115 -8.96 11.85 15.36
N PHE A 116 -7.71 12.07 15.69
CA PHE A 116 -6.77 10.98 15.83
C PHE A 116 -7.26 9.98 16.87
#